data_AF-A0A2N6AM51-F1
#
_entry.id   AF-A0A2N6AM51-F1
#
_cell.length_a   1.000
_cell.length_b   1.000
_cell.length_c   1.000
_cell.angle_alpha   90.00
_cell.angle_beta   90.00
_cell.angle_gamma   90.00
#
_symmetry.space_group_name_H-M   'P 1'
#
loop_
_entity.id
_entity.type
_entity.pdbx_description
1 polymer ?
#
loop_
_entity_poly.entity_id
_entity_poly.type
_entity_poly.pdbx_seq_one_letter_code
_entity_poly.pdbx_strand_id
1 'polypeptide(L)'
;MEGGLWYYNIDQNGKGDDQTAVYRSYADGHWSVVKYAEWLNANAKDFPGGENAVQIAIDPNESLPPWERVDWDAMHTTEMAIPQFSHKLPPHGDQQYYELIGKYNQYSYGWDDKLDGDYWNISENFAYYSGERGKANDFYNTADTMLNLIILNHVLSAIDAAWAAARFNKFVDLYARAQLMRLPDGRAELAATACFSIRL
;
A
#
# COMPACT_ATOMS: atom_id res chain seq x y z
N MET A 1 16.90 -21.31 14.85
CA MET A 1 16.67 -19.85 14.87
C MET A 1 15.77 -19.44 13.72
N GLU A 2 16.10 -19.86 12.50
CA GLU A 2 15.33 -19.60 11.27
C GLU A 2 13.83 -19.94 11.36
N GLY A 3 13.47 -21.12 11.88
CA GLY A 3 12.06 -21.51 12.04
C GLY A 3 11.23 -20.59 12.94
N GLY A 4 11.85 -19.92 13.91
CA GLY A 4 11.17 -18.92 14.75
C GLY A 4 10.93 -17.60 14.01
N LEU A 5 11.85 -17.21 13.12
CA LEU A 5 11.68 -16.04 12.26
C LEU A 5 10.59 -16.26 11.21
N TRP A 6 10.53 -17.46 10.61
CA TRP A 6 9.45 -17.84 9.69
C TRP A 6 8.09 -17.83 10.39
N TYR A 7 7.98 -18.44 11.57
CA TYR A 7 6.74 -18.42 12.36
C TYR A 7 6.29 -16.99 12.65
N TYR A 8 7.20 -16.12 13.11
CA TYR A 8 6.86 -14.74 13.42
C TYR A 8 6.50 -13.92 12.17
N ASN A 9 7.19 -14.13 11.05
CA ASN A 9 6.83 -13.51 9.77
C ASN A 9 5.39 -13.92 9.33
N ILE A 10 5.05 -15.20 9.42
CA ILE A 10 3.71 -15.70 9.09
C ILE A 10 2.65 -15.10 10.02
N ASP A 11 2.91 -15.06 11.33
CA ASP A 11 2.02 -14.44 12.32
C ASP A 11 1.79 -12.94 12.05
N GLN A 12 2.84 -12.19 11.72
CA GLN A 12 2.70 -10.76 11.41
C GLN A 12 1.95 -10.52 10.09
N ASN A 13 2.18 -11.34 9.05
CA ASN A 13 1.37 -11.27 7.83
C ASN A 13 -0.11 -11.56 8.12
N GLY A 14 -0.40 -12.59 8.93
CA GLY A 14 -1.77 -12.91 9.34
C GLY A 14 -2.44 -11.74 10.08
N LYS A 15 -1.72 -11.08 11.00
CA LYS A 15 -2.23 -9.88 11.70
C LYS A 15 -2.46 -8.70 10.75
N GLY A 16 -1.59 -8.52 9.76
CA GLY A 16 -1.77 -7.53 8.70
C GLY A 16 -3.03 -7.78 7.87
N ASP A 17 -3.28 -9.04 7.53
CA ASP A 17 -4.46 -9.48 6.77
C ASP A 17 -5.76 -9.31 7.58
N ASP A 18 -5.74 -9.73 8.85
CA ASP A 18 -6.87 -9.57 9.77
C ASP A 18 -7.21 -8.08 9.96
N GLN A 19 -6.19 -7.25 10.20
CA GLN A 19 -6.37 -5.81 10.33
C GLN A 19 -6.85 -5.16 9.01
N THR A 20 -6.44 -5.73 7.87
CA THR A 20 -6.92 -5.33 6.55
C THR A 20 -8.40 -5.60 6.36
N ALA A 21 -8.87 -6.77 6.79
CA ALA A 21 -10.30 -7.08 6.79
C ALA A 21 -11.07 -6.10 7.68
N VAL A 22 -10.53 -5.73 8.85
CA VAL A 22 -11.15 -4.79 9.79
C VAL A 22 -11.32 -3.41 9.18
N TYR A 23 -10.24 -2.78 8.67
CA TYR A 23 -10.38 -1.42 8.15
C TYR A 23 -11.24 -1.39 6.88
N ARG A 24 -11.14 -2.40 5.99
CA ARG A 24 -11.98 -2.46 4.79
C ARG A 24 -13.47 -2.56 5.14
N SER A 25 -13.82 -3.45 6.06
CA SER A 25 -15.20 -3.58 6.54
C SER A 25 -15.70 -2.28 7.19
N TYR A 26 -14.83 -1.55 7.88
CA TYR A 26 -15.18 -0.26 8.46
C TYR A 26 -15.44 0.80 7.38
N ALA A 27 -14.57 0.88 6.36
CA ALA A 27 -14.78 1.76 5.21
C ALA A 27 -16.08 1.44 4.47
N ASP A 28 -16.37 0.16 4.23
CA ASP A 28 -17.60 -0.26 3.54
C ASP A 28 -18.87 0.12 4.32
N GLY A 29 -18.78 0.25 5.65
CA GLY A 29 -19.88 0.65 6.52
C GLY A 29 -20.04 2.16 6.72
N HIS A 30 -18.97 2.93 6.55
CA HIS A 30 -18.93 4.36 6.95
C HIS A 30 -18.52 5.32 5.83
N TRP A 31 -17.98 4.83 4.72
CA TRP A 31 -17.57 5.64 3.58
C TRP A 31 -18.44 5.35 2.36
N SER A 32 -19.00 6.39 1.75
CA SER A 32 -19.91 6.29 0.61
C SER A 32 -19.43 7.12 -0.57
N VAL A 33 -19.18 6.46 -1.71
CA VAL A 33 -18.88 7.17 -2.97
C VAL A 33 -20.06 8.01 -3.44
N VAL A 34 -21.30 7.60 -3.13
CA VAL A 34 -22.50 8.41 -3.45
C VAL A 34 -22.45 9.72 -2.70
N LYS A 35 -22.18 9.69 -1.38
CA LYS A 35 -22.04 10.91 -0.57
C LYS A 35 -20.93 11.81 -1.10
N TYR A 36 -19.79 11.23 -1.45
CA TYR A 36 -18.68 11.96 -2.03
C TYR A 36 -19.05 12.59 -3.39
N ALA A 37 -19.76 11.87 -4.26
CA ALA A 37 -20.23 12.38 -5.55
C ALA A 37 -21.27 13.50 -5.40
N GLU A 38 -22.18 13.40 -4.42
CA GLU A 38 -23.12 14.47 -4.06
C GLU A 38 -22.36 15.73 -3.62
N TRP A 39 -21.34 15.57 -2.77
CA TRP A 39 -20.49 16.67 -2.34
C TRP A 39 -19.74 17.31 -3.51
N LEU A 40 -19.17 16.52 -4.43
CA LEU A 40 -18.53 17.03 -5.64
C LEU A 40 -19.51 17.81 -6.50
N ASN A 41 -20.72 17.30 -6.73
CA ASN A 41 -21.75 18.00 -7.50
C ASN A 41 -22.11 19.37 -6.90
N ALA A 42 -22.11 19.47 -5.57
CA ALA A 42 -22.43 20.71 -4.86
C ALA A 42 -21.26 21.70 -4.78
N ASN A 43 -20.02 21.22 -4.65
CA ASN A 43 -18.88 22.07 -4.26
C ASN A 43 -17.76 22.16 -5.30
N ALA A 44 -17.67 21.25 -6.27
CA ALA A 44 -16.54 21.20 -7.20
C ALA A 44 -16.29 22.51 -7.93
N LYS A 45 -17.37 23.23 -8.29
CA LYS A 45 -17.32 24.51 -9.01
C LYS A 45 -16.75 25.67 -8.18
N ASP A 46 -16.71 25.55 -6.85
CA ASP A 46 -16.16 26.56 -5.95
C ASP A 46 -14.64 26.47 -5.85
N PHE A 47 -14.03 25.38 -6.34
CA PHE A 47 -12.59 25.23 -6.43
C PHE A 47 -12.05 25.86 -7.73
N PRO A 48 -10.84 26.45 -7.69
CA PRO A 48 -10.10 26.81 -8.90
C PRO A 48 -10.05 25.63 -9.89
N GLY A 49 -10.38 25.86 -11.17
CA GLY A 49 -10.43 24.81 -12.21
C GLY A 49 -11.75 24.02 -12.25
N GLY A 50 -12.57 24.16 -11.21
CA GLY A 50 -13.89 23.55 -11.06
C GLY A 50 -14.92 23.98 -12.09
N GLU A 51 -14.66 25.02 -12.89
CA GLU A 51 -15.48 25.38 -14.04
C GLU A 51 -15.55 24.26 -15.10
N ASN A 52 -14.57 23.35 -15.10
CA ASN A 52 -14.54 22.17 -15.97
C ASN A 52 -15.18 20.92 -15.32
N ALA A 53 -15.66 21.03 -14.07
CA ALA A 53 -16.36 19.93 -13.41
C ALA A 53 -17.70 19.65 -14.11
N VAL A 54 -18.02 18.36 -14.22
CA VAL A 54 -19.24 17.87 -14.84
C VAL A 54 -20.22 17.37 -13.77
N GLN A 55 -21.51 17.37 -14.10
CA GLN A 55 -22.52 16.77 -13.24
C GLN A 55 -22.33 15.25 -13.22
N ILE A 56 -22.15 14.71 -12.03
CA ILE A 56 -22.05 13.27 -11.79
C ILE A 56 -23.46 12.73 -11.64
N ALA A 57 -23.84 11.79 -12.52
CA ALA A 57 -25.12 11.09 -12.43
C ALA A 57 -25.07 10.10 -11.26
N ILE A 58 -26.15 10.07 -10.47
CA ILE A 58 -26.31 9.17 -9.33
C ILE A 58 -27.61 8.40 -9.51
N ASP A 59 -27.52 7.07 -9.50
CA ASP A 59 -28.68 6.18 -9.56
C ASP A 59 -29.48 6.33 -8.24
N PRO A 60 -30.77 6.71 -8.30
CA PRO A 60 -31.61 6.83 -7.11
C PRO A 60 -31.94 5.49 -6.44
N ASN A 61 -31.61 4.35 -7.05
CA ASN A 61 -31.86 3.04 -6.49
C ASN A 61 -30.93 2.74 -5.30
N GLU A 62 -31.41 3.06 -4.10
CA GLU A 62 -30.70 2.79 -2.84
C GLU A 62 -30.55 1.30 -2.50
N SER A 63 -31.18 0.39 -3.26
CA SER A 63 -30.96 -1.06 -3.08
C SER A 63 -29.63 -1.53 -3.68
N LEU A 64 -29.01 -0.73 -4.56
CA LEU A 64 -27.69 -0.99 -5.11
C LEU A 64 -26.61 -0.50 -4.13
N PRO A 65 -25.45 -1.17 -4.09
CA PRO A 65 -24.33 -0.68 -3.31
C PRO A 65 -23.84 0.69 -3.84
N PRO A 66 -23.28 1.57 -2.99
CA PRO A 66 -22.91 2.93 -3.39
C PRO A 66 -22.02 3.01 -4.64
N TRP A 67 -21.08 2.08 -4.81
CA TRP A 67 -20.15 2.03 -5.94
C TRP A 67 -20.77 1.64 -7.29
N GLU A 68 -21.97 1.06 -7.29
CA GLU A 68 -22.72 0.77 -8.52
C GLU A 68 -23.66 1.90 -8.93
N ARG A 69 -23.79 2.94 -8.07
CA ARG A 69 -24.75 4.02 -8.27
C ARG A 69 -24.14 5.28 -8.87
N VAL A 70 -22.82 5.36 -9.02
CA VAL A 70 -22.13 6.59 -9.45
C VAL A 70 -21.57 6.43 -10.85
N ASP A 71 -21.74 7.46 -11.68
CA ASP A 71 -21.00 7.59 -12.94
C ASP A 71 -19.53 7.90 -12.68
N TRP A 72 -18.70 6.86 -12.73
CA TRP A 72 -17.26 6.93 -12.46
C TRP A 72 -16.50 7.82 -13.45
N ASP A 73 -16.88 7.83 -14.72
CA ASP A 73 -16.21 8.65 -15.75
C ASP A 73 -16.47 10.14 -15.52
N ALA A 74 -17.72 10.49 -15.19
CA ALA A 74 -18.08 11.85 -14.81
C ALA A 74 -17.39 12.27 -13.51
N MET A 75 -17.36 11.39 -12.51
CA MET A 75 -16.67 11.67 -11.24
C MET A 75 -15.17 11.92 -11.47
N HIS A 76 -14.48 11.05 -12.22
CA HIS A 76 -13.06 11.21 -12.52
C HIS A 76 -12.77 12.46 -13.35
N THR A 77 -13.67 12.84 -14.26
CA THR A 77 -13.57 14.11 -14.97
C THR A 77 -13.61 15.29 -13.99
N THR A 78 -14.57 15.27 -13.07
CA THR A 78 -14.72 16.31 -12.04
C THR A 78 -13.53 16.36 -11.08
N GLU A 79 -13.01 15.20 -10.66
CA GLU A 79 -11.82 15.15 -9.79
C GLU A 79 -10.60 15.78 -10.47
N MET A 80 -10.41 15.52 -11.76
CA MET A 80 -9.27 16.03 -12.53
C MET A 80 -9.40 17.50 -12.92
N ALA A 81 -10.61 18.05 -12.90
CA ALA A 81 -10.84 19.46 -13.13
C ALA A 81 -10.23 20.33 -12.00
N ILE A 82 -10.10 19.77 -10.79
CA ILE A 82 -9.68 20.48 -9.59
C ILE A 82 -8.17 20.26 -9.36
N PRO A 83 -7.30 21.27 -9.56
CA PRO A 83 -5.85 21.10 -9.43
C PRO A 83 -5.38 20.75 -8.01
N GLN A 84 -6.18 21.03 -6.98
CA GLN A 84 -5.91 20.66 -5.60
C GLN A 84 -6.05 19.15 -5.36
N PHE A 85 -6.80 18.45 -6.21
CA PHE A 85 -6.94 17.01 -6.12
C PHE A 85 -5.76 16.35 -6.81
N SER A 86 -5.11 15.46 -6.08
CA SER A 86 -3.84 14.87 -6.50
C SER A 86 -4.00 13.49 -7.14
N HIS A 87 -5.14 12.86 -6.93
CA HIS A 87 -5.41 11.48 -7.34
C HIS A 87 -6.86 11.36 -7.81
N LYS A 88 -7.11 10.36 -8.66
CA LYS A 88 -8.44 9.85 -8.98
C LYS A 88 -8.75 8.69 -8.06
N LEU A 89 -10.01 8.52 -7.69
CA LEU A 89 -10.44 7.37 -6.90
C LEU A 89 -10.53 6.10 -7.77
N PRO A 90 -9.80 5.01 -7.49
CA PRO A 90 -9.98 3.73 -8.19
C PRO A 90 -11.37 3.15 -7.96
N PRO A 91 -11.79 2.15 -8.76
CA PRO A 91 -13.00 1.38 -8.48
C PRO A 91 -12.98 0.74 -7.08
N HIS A 92 -14.17 0.52 -6.51
CA HIS A 92 -14.31 -0.22 -5.26
C HIS A 92 -13.70 -1.63 -5.38
N GLY A 93 -13.11 -2.11 -4.28
CA GLY A 93 -12.48 -3.43 -4.19
C GLY A 93 -10.97 -3.41 -4.41
N ASP A 94 -10.42 -2.42 -5.11
CA ASP A 94 -8.98 -2.27 -5.28
C ASP A 94 -8.31 -1.89 -3.96
N GLN A 95 -7.12 -2.44 -3.68
CA GLN A 95 -6.35 -2.04 -2.50
C GLN A 95 -6.11 -0.52 -2.47
N GLN A 96 -5.83 0.07 -3.63
CA GLN A 96 -5.58 1.49 -3.75
C GLN A 96 -6.80 2.34 -3.39
N TYR A 97 -8.04 1.87 -3.64
CA TYR A 97 -9.25 2.56 -3.21
C TYR A 97 -9.25 2.77 -1.69
N TYR A 98 -9.02 1.69 -0.92
CA TYR A 98 -8.97 1.74 0.53
C TYR A 98 -7.78 2.57 1.05
N GLU A 99 -6.66 2.59 0.34
CA GLU A 99 -5.53 3.44 0.72
C GLU A 99 -5.83 4.94 0.56
N LEU A 100 -6.46 5.33 -0.55
CA LEU A 100 -6.68 6.73 -0.87
C LEU A 100 -7.70 7.39 0.08
N ILE A 101 -8.82 6.72 0.36
CA ILE A 101 -9.92 7.26 1.18
C ILE A 101 -9.53 7.56 2.64
N GLY A 102 -8.43 6.97 3.13
CA GLY A 102 -7.83 7.22 4.45
C GLY A 102 -6.45 7.83 4.40
N LYS A 103 -6.10 8.51 3.30
CA LYS A 103 -4.81 9.19 3.15
C LYS A 103 -4.96 10.61 2.65
N TYR A 104 -5.86 10.85 1.69
CA TYR A 104 -6.05 12.16 1.11
C TYR A 104 -7.34 12.80 1.60
N ASN A 105 -7.20 14.02 2.11
CA ASN A 105 -8.29 14.79 2.68
C ASN A 105 -9.43 15.10 1.68
N GLN A 106 -9.14 15.10 0.37
CA GLN A 106 -10.15 15.25 -0.68
C GLN A 106 -11.27 14.20 -0.58
N TYR A 107 -10.95 12.99 -0.13
CA TYR A 107 -11.92 11.91 0.03
C TYR A 107 -12.61 11.90 1.40
N SER A 108 -12.29 12.87 2.28
CA SER A 108 -12.90 12.95 3.61
C SER A 108 -14.42 13.14 3.55
N TYR A 109 -14.92 13.78 2.50
CA TYR A 109 -16.36 14.04 2.29
C TYR A 109 -17.22 12.81 2.01
N GLY A 110 -16.60 11.66 1.73
CA GLY A 110 -17.33 10.39 1.63
C GLY A 110 -17.62 9.73 2.98
N TRP A 111 -16.94 10.13 4.07
CA TRP A 111 -17.21 9.58 5.40
C TRP A 111 -18.53 10.12 5.94
N ASP A 112 -19.40 9.25 6.43
CA ASP A 112 -20.74 9.53 6.95
C ASP A 112 -20.79 10.67 8.01
N ASP A 113 -19.77 10.77 8.86
CA ASP A 113 -19.64 11.76 9.93
C ASP A 113 -19.03 13.10 9.49
N LYS A 114 -18.44 13.17 8.28
CA LYS A 114 -17.96 14.44 7.72
C LYS A 114 -19.15 15.33 7.33
N LEU A 115 -19.24 16.49 7.97
CA LEU A 115 -20.20 17.53 7.62
C LEU A 115 -19.67 18.41 6.48
N ASP A 116 -20.59 19.01 5.71
CA ASP A 116 -20.26 20.02 4.71
C ASP A 116 -19.57 21.22 5.39
N GLY A 117 -18.40 21.63 4.88
CA GLY A 117 -17.59 22.69 5.49
C GLY A 117 -16.08 22.45 5.40
N ASP A 118 -15.36 22.97 6.40
CA ASP A 118 -13.89 23.11 6.41
C ASP A 118 -13.18 21.87 5.87
N TYR A 119 -12.51 22.08 4.74
CA TYR A 119 -11.67 21.08 4.08
C TYR A 119 -10.72 20.46 5.10
N TRP A 120 -10.04 21.26 5.93
CA TRP A 120 -8.98 20.81 6.83
C TRP A 120 -9.46 20.09 8.09
N ASN A 121 -10.76 20.10 8.37
CA ASN A 121 -11.31 19.42 9.53
C ASN A 121 -11.52 17.92 9.24
N ILE A 122 -10.61 17.06 9.67
CA ILE A 122 -10.76 15.61 9.50
C ILE A 122 -11.89 15.07 10.39
N SER A 123 -12.70 14.15 9.86
CA SER A 123 -13.77 13.52 10.63
C SER A 123 -13.22 12.44 11.58
N GLU A 124 -13.98 12.08 12.60
CA GLU A 124 -13.57 11.06 13.58
C GLU A 124 -13.41 9.70 12.89
N ASN A 125 -14.30 9.35 11.97
CA ASN A 125 -14.26 8.10 11.22
C ASN A 125 -13.07 8.08 10.25
N PHE A 126 -12.75 9.20 9.58
CA PHE A 126 -11.53 9.32 8.78
C PHE A 126 -10.28 9.08 9.64
N ALA A 127 -10.21 9.70 10.83
CA ALA A 127 -9.05 9.59 11.72
C ALA A 127 -8.90 8.17 12.28
N TYR A 128 -10.00 7.57 12.73
CA TYR A 128 -10.04 6.18 13.20
C TYR A 128 -9.59 5.22 12.10
N TYR A 129 -10.21 5.30 10.91
CA TYR A 129 -9.88 4.46 9.77
C TYR A 129 -8.41 4.58 9.35
N SER A 130 -7.90 5.82 9.27
CA SER A 130 -6.51 6.08 8.93
C SER A 130 -5.54 5.44 9.93
N GLY A 131 -5.91 5.43 11.21
CA GLY A 131 -5.18 4.74 12.28
C GLY A 131 -5.17 3.22 12.13
N GLU A 132 -6.34 2.61 11.88
CA GLU A 132 -6.46 1.16 11.68
C GLU A 132 -5.69 0.69 10.43
N ARG A 133 -5.70 1.48 9.34
CA ARG A 133 -4.88 1.23 8.15
C ARG A 133 -3.38 1.34 8.47
N GLY A 134 -2.99 2.30 9.30
CA GLY A 134 -1.61 2.44 9.79
C GLY A 134 -1.13 1.21 10.54
N LYS A 135 -1.97 0.64 11.42
CA LYS A 135 -1.64 -0.59 12.15
C LYS A 135 -1.41 -1.79 11.23
N ALA A 136 -2.24 -1.97 10.20
CA ALA A 136 -2.04 -3.03 9.22
C ALA A 136 -0.67 -2.89 8.54
N ASN A 137 -0.33 -1.67 8.14
CA ASN A 137 0.95 -1.36 7.51
C ASN A 137 2.14 -1.67 8.44
N ASP A 138 2.02 -1.40 9.74
CA ASP A 138 3.07 -1.71 10.73
C ASP A 138 3.31 -3.23 10.88
N PHE A 139 2.25 -4.05 10.83
CA PHE A 139 2.37 -5.50 10.82
C PHE A 139 3.10 -6.00 9.57
N TYR A 140 2.74 -5.51 8.38
CA TYR A 140 3.42 -5.86 7.13
C TYR A 140 4.89 -5.41 7.11
N ASN A 141 5.20 -4.21 7.59
CA ASN A 141 6.59 -3.72 7.69
C ASN A 141 7.43 -4.58 8.64
N THR A 142 6.83 -5.05 9.74
CA THR A 142 7.48 -5.97 10.68
C THR A 142 7.73 -7.32 10.01
N ALA A 143 6.75 -7.85 9.26
CA ALA A 143 6.91 -9.07 8.49
C ALA A 143 8.05 -8.95 7.46
N ASP A 144 8.09 -7.88 6.67
CA ASP A 144 9.13 -7.64 5.66
C ASP A 144 10.53 -7.55 6.27
N THR A 145 10.66 -6.88 7.43
CA THR A 145 11.91 -6.85 8.20
C THR A 145 12.39 -8.26 8.56
N MET A 146 11.48 -9.15 8.98
CA MET A 146 11.82 -10.54 9.30
C MET A 146 12.22 -11.34 8.07
N LEU A 147 11.55 -11.14 6.93
CA LEU A 147 11.91 -11.77 5.66
C LEU A 147 13.34 -11.38 5.26
N ASN A 148 13.68 -10.10 5.36
CA ASN A 148 15.03 -9.60 5.09
C ASN A 148 16.09 -10.24 6.01
N LEU A 149 15.77 -10.46 7.30
CA LEU A 149 16.66 -11.15 8.24
C LEU A 149 16.83 -12.65 7.89
N ILE A 150 15.76 -13.32 7.48
CA ILE A 150 15.80 -14.72 7.02
C ILE A 150 16.70 -14.84 5.79
N ILE A 151 16.51 -13.97 4.78
CA ILE A 151 17.35 -13.94 3.57
C ILE A 151 18.82 -13.71 3.93
N LEU A 152 19.11 -12.74 4.81
CA LEU A 152 20.48 -12.48 5.27
C LEU A 152 21.09 -13.71 5.96
N ASN A 153 20.32 -14.40 6.80
CA ASN A 153 20.79 -15.61 7.47
C ASN A 153 21.11 -16.71 6.45
N HIS A 154 20.25 -16.94 5.46
CA HIS A 154 20.48 -17.92 4.40
C HIS A 154 21.73 -17.63 3.57
N VAL A 155 21.97 -16.37 3.19
CA VAL A 155 23.17 -15.98 2.44
C VAL A 155 24.42 -16.28 3.25
N LEU A 156 24.45 -15.92 4.54
CA LEU A 156 25.58 -16.21 5.42
C LEU A 156 25.79 -17.72 5.60
N SER A 157 24.72 -18.50 5.76
CA SER A 157 24.79 -19.96 5.84
C SER A 157 25.28 -20.60 4.53
N ALA A 158 24.88 -20.08 3.36
CA ALA A 158 25.37 -20.56 2.08
C ALA A 158 26.88 -20.30 1.90
N ILE A 159 27.36 -19.12 2.32
CA ILE A 159 28.79 -18.79 2.31
C ILE A 159 29.56 -19.73 3.24
N ASP A 160 29.08 -19.93 4.48
CA ASP A 160 29.75 -20.80 5.46
C ASP A 160 29.78 -22.26 5.00
N ALA A 161 28.66 -22.76 4.44
CA ALA A 161 28.58 -24.09 3.86
C ALA A 161 29.56 -24.26 2.69
N ALA A 162 29.66 -23.26 1.81
CA ALA A 162 30.58 -23.29 0.68
C ALA A 162 32.06 -23.26 1.15
N TRP A 163 32.38 -22.49 2.19
CA TRP A 163 33.71 -22.47 2.78
C TRP A 163 34.05 -23.77 3.51
N ALA A 164 33.11 -24.33 4.27
CA ALA A 164 33.29 -25.64 4.90
C ALA A 164 33.51 -26.73 3.84
N ALA A 165 32.68 -26.77 2.79
CA ALA A 165 32.83 -27.70 1.67
C ALA A 165 34.21 -27.56 0.99
N ALA A 166 34.68 -26.34 0.72
CA ALA A 166 36.01 -26.10 0.17
C ALA A 166 37.16 -26.52 1.11
N ARG A 167 36.98 -26.43 2.43
CA ARG A 167 37.97 -26.91 3.41
C ARG A 167 37.99 -28.43 3.55
N PHE A 168 36.83 -29.09 3.46
CA PHE A 168 36.74 -30.56 3.54
C PHE A 168 37.10 -31.24 2.21
N ASN A 169 36.81 -30.62 1.06
CA ASN A 169 37.28 -31.07 -0.24
C ASN A 169 38.58 -30.35 -0.63
N LYS A 170 39.74 -31.01 -0.41
CA LYS A 170 41.05 -30.53 -0.86
C LYS A 170 41.19 -30.34 -2.40
N PHE A 171 40.14 -30.66 -3.17
CA PHE A 171 40.10 -30.62 -4.63
C PHE A 171 39.15 -29.55 -5.19
N VAL A 172 38.43 -28.80 -4.34
CA VAL A 172 37.45 -27.79 -4.78
C VAL A 172 37.88 -26.41 -4.29
N ASP A 173 38.31 -25.55 -5.22
CA ASP A 173 38.63 -24.15 -4.94
C ASP A 173 37.37 -23.28 -5.17
N LEU A 174 36.95 -22.54 -4.13
CA LEU A 174 35.84 -21.59 -4.18
C LEU A 174 36.36 -20.16 -4.21
N TYR A 175 35.93 -19.40 -5.22
CA TYR A 175 36.17 -17.95 -5.30
C TYR A 175 34.83 -17.23 -5.25
N ALA A 176 34.58 -16.52 -4.15
CA ALA A 176 33.43 -15.63 -4.01
C ALA A 176 33.89 -14.18 -3.87
N ARG A 177 33.26 -13.27 -4.62
CA ARG A 177 33.50 -11.83 -4.53
C ARG A 177 32.17 -11.12 -4.41
N ALA A 178 32.01 -10.32 -3.36
CA ALA A 178 30.92 -9.36 -3.24
C ALA A 178 31.49 -7.95 -3.39
N GLN A 179 30.85 -7.14 -4.23
CA GLN A 179 31.23 -5.76 -4.46
C GLN A 179 30.00 -4.88 -4.28
N LEU A 180 30.08 -3.98 -3.31
CA LEU A 180 29.09 -2.93 -3.12
C LEU A 180 29.44 -1.79 -4.08
N MET A 181 28.60 -1.55 -5.08
CA MET A 181 28.74 -0.46 -6.04
C MET A 181 27.75 0.64 -5.70
N ARG A 182 28.24 1.88 -5.65
CA ARG A 182 27.37 3.05 -5.51
C ARG A 182 27.04 3.54 -6.92
N LEU A 183 25.76 3.46 -7.28
CA LEU A 183 25.26 3.89 -8.58
C LEU A 183 25.18 5.43 -8.63
N PRO A 184 25.30 6.04 -9.82
CA PRO A 184 25.25 7.50 -9.98
C PRO A 184 23.95 8.15 -9.52
N ASP A 185 22.88 7.36 -9.44
CA ASP A 185 21.55 7.77 -8.95
C ASP A 185 21.41 7.72 -7.42
N GLY A 186 22.48 7.39 -6.70
CA GLY A 186 22.51 7.35 -5.24
C GLY A 186 22.14 6.00 -4.62
N ARG A 187 21.72 5.02 -5.42
CA ARG A 187 21.44 3.65 -4.93
C ARG A 187 22.74 2.87 -4.70
N ALA A 188 22.70 1.92 -3.78
CA ALA A 188 23.79 0.95 -3.57
C ALA A 188 23.35 -0.41 -4.11
N GLU A 189 24.15 -0.98 -4.99
CA GLU A 189 23.93 -2.31 -5.57
C GLU A 189 24.99 -3.27 -5.04
N LEU A 190 24.54 -4.42 -4.52
CA LEU A 190 25.43 -5.49 -4.08
C LEU A 190 25.55 -6.52 -5.20
N ALA A 191 26.65 -6.48 -5.94
CA ALA A 191 26.96 -7.49 -6.94
C ALA A 191 27.75 -8.63 -6.27
N ALA A 192 27.22 -9.85 -6.32
CA ALA A 192 27.90 -11.04 -5.83
C ALA A 192 28.22 -11.99 -7.00
N THR A 193 29.47 -12.45 -7.09
CA THR A 193 29.89 -13.49 -8.03
C THR A 193 30.50 -14.64 -7.25
N ALA A 194 30.09 -15.87 -7.59
CA ALA A 194 30.68 -17.10 -7.06
C ALA A 194 31.16 -17.98 -8.22
N CYS A 195 32.40 -18.46 -8.15
CA CYS A 195 33.00 -19.37 -9.11
C CYS A 195 33.50 -20.62 -8.37
N PHE A 196 33.20 -21.79 -8.94
CA PHE A 196 33.62 -23.09 -8.42
C PHE A 196 34.59 -23.71 -9.43
N SER A 197 35.75 -24.16 -8.95
CA SER A 197 36.67 -24.96 -9.78
C SER A 197 37.03 -26.27 -9.08
N ILE A 198 37.09 -27.34 -9.86
CA ILE A 198 37.44 -28.69 -9.41
C ILE A 198 38.81 -29.00 -9.99
N ARG A 199 39.79 -29.33 -9.13
CA ARG A 199 41.07 -29.90 -9.53
C ARG A 199 40.89 -31.41 -9.70
N LEU A 200 41.06 -31.90 -10.93
CA LEU A 200 41.14 -33.32 -11.26
C LEU A 200 42.55 -33.85 -10.98
#